data_AF-A0A151IX12-F1
#
_entry.id   AF-A0A151IX12-F1
#
_cell.length_a   1.000
_cell.length_b   1.000
_cell.length_c   1.000
_cell.angle_alpha   90.00
_cell.angle_beta   90.00
_cell.angle_gamma   90.00
#
_symmetry.space_group_name_H-M   'P 1'
#
loop_
_entity.id
_entity.type
_entity.pdbx_description
1 polymer ?
#
loop_
_entity_poly.entity_id
_entity_poly.type
_entity_poly.pdbx_seq_one_letter_code
_entity_poly.pdbx_strand_id
1 'polypeptide(L)'
;MLLEAERRRSISRWQRRLSELPPSGPGAIVRGAIGGELEAWTGRAHGALTYRVTQILTGHGVFEAYLYRIGRRDTPICLFCRATRDTAAHTLLFCPFWAEQRYTGASPAEYVYGTTLRIPGEFIFPDDFTPNPHAFLEEFREYMRKVKPVPVDHRHKKHAFLFKDLYTCTHVFLRVGSTKKALERPYTGPHKIIERISDRIFDIDVNGGKRSVSVENLKPAHFVRDNLSDIVPQLEQPLNTSSNLRSTLRTYARPKKVTFTHSTM
;
A
#
# COMPACT_ATOMS: atom_id res chain seq x y z
N MET A 1 -28.71 25.87 26.46
CA MET A 1 -29.42 26.91 25.69
C MET A 1 -28.46 27.86 24.97
N LEU A 2 -27.47 28.47 25.66
CA LEU A 2 -26.47 29.36 25.01
C LEU A 2 -25.56 28.64 24.00
N LEU A 3 -25.13 27.41 24.29
CA LEU A 3 -24.25 26.63 23.41
C LEU A 3 -24.90 26.27 22.06
N GLU A 4 -26.18 25.88 22.08
CA GLU A 4 -26.92 25.50 20.86
C GLU A 4 -27.23 26.73 19.99
N ALA A 5 -27.57 27.86 20.63
CA ALA A 5 -27.73 29.12 19.93
C ALA A 5 -26.41 29.57 19.25
N GLU A 6 -25.28 29.42 19.92
CA GLU A 6 -23.96 29.75 19.36
C GLU A 6 -23.53 28.79 18.24
N ARG A 7 -23.84 27.50 18.40
CA ARG A 7 -23.64 26.48 17.36
C ARG A 7 -24.43 26.83 16.10
N ARG A 8 -25.72 27.15 16.23
CA ARG A 8 -26.57 27.50 15.08
C ARG A 8 -26.14 28.80 14.41
N ARG A 9 -25.71 29.81 15.19
CA ARG A 9 -25.08 31.04 14.66
C ARG A 9 -23.81 30.74 13.88
N SER A 10 -22.96 29.86 14.41
CA SER A 10 -21.71 29.46 13.77
C SER A 10 -21.95 28.75 12.44
N ILE A 11 -22.85 27.76 12.42
CA ILE A 11 -23.23 27.03 11.20
C ILE A 11 -23.77 27.99 10.15
N SER A 12 -24.70 28.88 10.53
CA SER A 12 -25.27 29.88 9.61
C SER A 12 -24.21 30.80 9.00
N ARG A 13 -23.23 31.24 9.80
CA ARG A 13 -22.10 32.06 9.34
C ARG A 13 -21.21 31.29 8.37
N TRP A 14 -20.91 30.03 8.67
CA TRP A 14 -20.13 29.17 7.79
C TRP A 14 -20.84 28.89 6.47
N GLN A 15 -22.14 28.62 6.51
CA GLN A 15 -22.95 28.35 5.34
C GLN A 15 -22.95 29.55 4.38
N ARG A 16 -23.13 30.76 4.91
CA ARG A 16 -23.01 32.01 4.15
C ARG A 16 -21.64 32.19 3.51
N ARG A 17 -20.56 31.97 4.27
CA ARG A 17 -19.19 32.07 3.73
C ARG A 17 -18.93 31.06 2.61
N LEU A 18 -19.50 29.86 2.71
CA LEU A 18 -19.34 28.84 1.68
C LEU A 18 -20.08 29.20 0.38
N SER A 19 -21.24 29.84 0.47
CA SER A 19 -22.03 30.29 -0.70
C SER A 19 -21.49 31.57 -1.33
N GLU A 20 -20.78 32.41 -0.58
CA GLU A 20 -20.08 33.60 -1.11
C GLU A 20 -18.78 33.26 -1.87
N LEU A 21 -18.24 32.05 -1.71
CA LEU A 21 -17.01 31.64 -2.40
C LEU A 21 -17.25 31.40 -3.89
N PRO A 22 -16.27 31.72 -4.76
CA PRO A 22 -16.44 31.57 -6.20
C PRO A 22 -16.71 30.11 -6.61
N PRO A 23 -17.62 29.88 -7.57
CA PRO A 23 -18.02 28.54 -8.00
C PRO A 23 -16.89 27.75 -8.67
N SER A 24 -15.82 28.40 -9.12
CA SER A 24 -14.64 27.78 -9.73
C SER A 24 -13.43 27.64 -8.78
N GLY A 25 -13.60 27.97 -7.48
CA GLY A 25 -12.51 27.91 -6.50
C GLY A 25 -12.21 26.50 -5.97
N PRO A 26 -11.05 26.28 -5.30
CA PRO A 26 -10.68 24.99 -4.71
C PRO A 26 -11.78 24.40 -3.83
N GLY A 27 -12.15 23.13 -4.01
CA GLY A 27 -13.22 22.49 -3.24
C GLY A 27 -14.65 22.88 -3.64
N ALA A 28 -14.86 23.50 -4.79
CA ALA A 28 -16.19 23.88 -5.31
C ALA A 28 -17.20 22.73 -5.31
N ILE A 29 -16.79 21.52 -5.72
CA ILE A 29 -17.65 20.32 -5.71
C ILE A 29 -18.11 20.00 -4.29
N VAL A 30 -17.19 20.03 -3.33
CA VAL A 30 -17.48 19.78 -1.91
C VAL A 30 -18.44 20.83 -1.39
N ARG A 31 -18.15 22.11 -1.65
CA ARG A 31 -19.02 23.23 -1.26
C ARG A 31 -20.42 23.11 -1.86
N GLY A 32 -20.53 22.73 -3.12
CA GLY A 32 -21.82 22.50 -3.77
C GLY A 32 -22.59 21.34 -3.15
N ALA A 33 -21.90 20.27 -2.74
CA ALA A 33 -22.52 19.10 -2.13
C ALA A 33 -22.94 19.32 -0.67
N ILE A 34 -22.15 20.04 0.13
CA ILE A 34 -22.42 20.22 1.58
C ILE A 34 -23.06 21.57 1.92
N GLY A 35 -23.01 22.53 1.01
CA GLY A 35 -23.37 23.92 1.30
C GLY A 35 -24.83 24.12 1.64
N GLY A 36 -25.75 23.34 1.06
CA GLY A 36 -27.18 23.36 1.43
C GLY A 36 -27.46 22.63 2.75
N GLU A 37 -26.69 21.57 3.02
CA GLU A 37 -26.96 20.59 4.09
C GLU A 37 -25.97 20.70 5.27
N LEU A 38 -25.33 21.86 5.46
CA LEU A 38 -24.19 22.00 6.38
C LEU A 38 -24.56 21.68 7.84
N GLU A 39 -25.77 22.03 8.26
CA GLU A 39 -26.29 21.74 9.61
C GLU A 39 -26.47 20.25 9.86
N ALA A 40 -27.10 19.54 8.92
CA ALA A 40 -27.25 18.09 8.96
C ALA A 40 -25.87 17.40 8.93
N TRP A 41 -24.99 17.87 8.05
CA TRP A 41 -23.63 17.33 7.90
C TRP A 41 -22.76 17.50 9.14
N THR A 42 -22.88 18.62 9.86
CA THR A 42 -22.16 18.84 11.13
C THR A 42 -22.76 18.08 12.31
N GLY A 43 -24.04 17.67 12.22
CA GLY A 43 -24.72 16.88 13.25
C GLY A 43 -24.59 15.36 13.10
N ARG A 44 -24.01 14.88 11.99
CA ARG A 44 -23.99 13.45 11.68
C ARG A 44 -23.25 12.61 12.75
N ALA A 45 -23.85 11.48 13.12
CA ALA A 45 -23.28 10.54 14.09
C ALA A 45 -22.17 9.65 13.48
N HIS A 46 -22.09 9.56 12.15
CA HIS A 46 -21.18 8.66 11.43
C HIS A 46 -20.72 9.31 10.10
N GLY A 47 -19.71 8.73 9.46
CA GLY A 47 -19.13 9.28 8.22
C GLY A 47 -17.85 10.09 8.49
N ALA A 48 -16.72 9.39 8.58
CA ALA A 48 -15.41 10.00 8.67
C ALA A 48 -14.83 10.29 7.28
N LEU A 49 -13.97 11.32 7.19
CA LEU A 49 -13.15 11.53 6.00
C LEU A 49 -12.14 10.38 5.89
N THR A 50 -12.39 9.44 4.99
CA THR A 50 -11.39 8.43 4.63
C THR A 50 -10.41 9.02 3.62
N TYR A 51 -9.24 8.38 3.47
CA TYR A 51 -8.27 8.75 2.44
C TYR A 51 -8.92 8.84 1.04
N ARG A 52 -9.77 7.88 0.69
CA ARG A 52 -10.42 7.79 -0.63
C ARG A 52 -11.51 8.85 -0.81
N VAL A 53 -12.33 9.10 0.23
CA VAL A 53 -13.30 10.20 0.23
C VAL A 53 -12.58 11.53 0.05
N THR A 54 -11.45 11.72 0.76
CA THR A 54 -10.63 12.93 0.64
C THR A 54 -10.09 13.10 -0.77
N GLN A 55 -9.62 12.02 -1.42
CA GLN A 55 -9.17 12.09 -2.82
C GLN A 55 -10.29 12.51 -3.77
N ILE A 56 -11.49 11.94 -3.64
CA ILE A 56 -12.65 12.34 -4.45
C ILE A 56 -13.01 13.81 -4.24
N LEU A 57 -13.19 14.23 -2.99
CA LEU A 57 -13.61 15.58 -2.63
C LEU A 57 -12.61 16.63 -3.12
N THR A 58 -11.32 16.30 -3.11
CA THR A 58 -10.27 17.20 -3.56
C THR A 58 -9.95 17.05 -5.05
N GLY A 59 -10.59 16.13 -5.76
CA GLY A 59 -10.29 15.83 -7.16
C GLY A 59 -8.86 15.31 -7.37
N HIS A 60 -8.29 14.64 -6.37
CA HIS A 60 -7.01 13.93 -6.43
C HIS A 60 -7.23 12.42 -6.64
N GLY A 61 -6.18 11.67 -6.92
CA GLY A 61 -6.20 10.20 -6.96
C GLY A 61 -5.97 9.62 -8.34
N VAL A 62 -6.87 8.75 -8.79
CA VAL A 62 -6.72 7.97 -10.04
C VAL A 62 -7.31 8.66 -11.27
N PHE A 63 -7.95 9.82 -11.11
CA PHE A 63 -8.58 10.55 -12.20
C PHE A 63 -7.55 11.09 -13.19
N GLU A 64 -7.73 10.82 -14.49
CA GLU A 64 -6.74 11.21 -15.51
C GLU A 64 -6.52 12.74 -15.55
N ALA A 65 -7.55 13.56 -15.28
CA ALA A 65 -7.36 15.01 -15.19
C ALA A 65 -6.43 15.44 -14.05
N TYR A 66 -6.38 14.69 -12.94
CA TYR A 66 -5.44 14.93 -11.86
C TYR A 66 -4.05 14.42 -12.21
N LEU A 67 -3.94 13.19 -12.71
CA LEU A 67 -2.66 12.58 -13.07
C LEU A 67 -1.94 13.36 -14.17
N TYR A 68 -2.69 13.89 -15.14
CA TYR A 68 -2.19 14.82 -16.15
C TYR A 68 -1.64 16.10 -15.52
N ARG A 69 -2.39 16.72 -14.61
CA ARG A 69 -1.97 17.94 -13.90
C ARG A 69 -0.66 17.77 -13.12
N ILE A 70 -0.37 16.57 -12.61
CA ILE A 70 0.87 16.27 -11.88
C ILE A 70 1.96 15.60 -12.74
N GLY A 71 1.78 15.54 -14.06
CA GLY A 71 2.76 14.98 -15.00
C GLY A 71 2.96 13.45 -14.90
N ARG A 72 1.97 12.72 -14.36
CA ARG A 72 2.00 11.25 -14.29
C ARG A 72 1.30 10.58 -15.47
N ARG A 73 0.59 11.35 -16.29
CA ARG A 73 -0.15 10.92 -17.48
C ARG A 73 -0.04 11.97 -18.57
N ASP A 74 -0.09 11.55 -19.82
CA ASP A 74 0.09 12.43 -20.98
C ASP A 74 -1.21 13.07 -21.44
N THR A 75 -2.36 12.60 -20.96
CA THR A 75 -3.69 13.13 -21.34
C THR A 75 -4.63 13.17 -20.14
N PRO A 76 -5.56 14.14 -20.06
CA PRO A 76 -6.61 14.17 -19.05
C PRO A 76 -7.87 13.38 -19.45
N ILE A 77 -7.85 12.67 -20.58
CA ILE A 77 -9.02 12.05 -21.20
C ILE A 77 -9.46 10.82 -20.39
N CYS A 78 -10.77 10.64 -20.22
CA CYS A 78 -11.32 9.47 -19.55
C CYS A 78 -10.98 8.17 -20.30
N LEU A 79 -10.33 7.24 -19.62
CA LEU A 79 -9.99 5.93 -20.18
C LEU A 79 -11.21 5.10 -20.58
N PHE A 80 -12.35 5.34 -19.92
CA PHE A 80 -13.55 4.52 -20.07
C PHE A 80 -14.47 5.02 -21.19
N CYS A 81 -14.84 6.31 -21.16
CA CYS A 81 -15.80 6.87 -22.12
C CYS A 81 -15.19 7.89 -23.08
N ARG A 82 -13.89 8.17 -23.00
CA ARG A 82 -13.17 9.14 -23.85
C ARG A 82 -13.63 10.59 -23.73
N ALA A 83 -14.37 10.93 -22.67
CA ALA A 83 -14.62 12.33 -22.34
C ALA A 83 -13.30 13.11 -22.18
N THR A 84 -13.30 14.36 -22.60
CA THR A 84 -12.10 15.21 -22.70
C THR A 84 -11.39 15.44 -21.37
N ARG A 85 -12.10 15.29 -20.24
CA ARG A 85 -11.55 15.42 -18.89
C ARG A 85 -12.15 14.42 -17.91
N ASP A 86 -11.34 13.48 -17.46
CA ASP A 86 -11.68 12.55 -16.37
C ASP A 86 -11.47 13.21 -15.01
N THR A 87 -12.53 13.79 -14.49
CA THR A 87 -12.56 14.34 -13.12
C THR A 87 -13.33 13.39 -12.20
N ALA A 88 -13.16 13.54 -10.88
CA ALA A 88 -13.96 12.81 -9.91
C ALA A 88 -15.47 12.94 -10.17
N ALA A 89 -15.94 14.15 -10.47
CA ALA A 89 -17.33 14.40 -10.83
C ALA A 89 -17.74 13.68 -12.13
N HIS A 90 -16.88 13.73 -13.16
CA HIS A 90 -17.12 12.97 -14.38
C HIS A 90 -17.27 11.47 -14.08
N THR A 91 -16.28 10.84 -13.46
CA THR A 91 -16.30 9.40 -13.19
C THR A 91 -17.51 8.99 -12.36
N LEU A 92 -17.82 9.74 -11.30
CA LEU A 92 -18.87 9.38 -10.34
C LEU A 92 -20.27 9.71 -10.81
N LEU A 93 -20.49 10.84 -11.48
CA LEU A 93 -21.85 11.36 -11.78
C LEU A 93 -22.23 11.24 -13.25
N PHE A 94 -21.28 11.42 -14.16
CA PHE A 94 -21.60 11.68 -15.58
C PHE A 94 -21.05 10.65 -16.57
N CYS A 95 -20.07 9.83 -16.16
CA CYS A 95 -19.41 8.91 -17.07
C CYS A 95 -20.40 7.82 -17.51
N PRO A 96 -20.72 7.71 -18.81
CA PRO A 96 -21.73 6.79 -19.31
C PRO A 96 -21.33 5.32 -19.13
N PHE A 97 -20.03 5.03 -19.09
CA PHE A 97 -19.53 3.69 -18.80
C PHE A 97 -20.01 3.16 -17.44
N TRP A 98 -20.21 4.06 -16.47
CA TRP A 98 -20.67 3.72 -15.11
C TRP A 98 -22.18 3.91 -14.92
N ALA A 99 -22.96 4.09 -15.99
CA ALA A 99 -24.38 4.42 -15.90
C ALA A 99 -25.21 3.27 -15.30
N GLU A 100 -24.94 2.03 -15.72
CA GLU A 100 -25.64 0.85 -15.20
C GLU A 100 -25.38 0.67 -13.69
N GLN A 101 -24.14 0.80 -13.25
CA GLN A 101 -23.75 0.63 -11.85
C GLN A 101 -24.42 1.67 -10.95
N ARG A 102 -24.50 2.93 -11.42
CA ARG A 102 -25.28 3.98 -10.73
C ARG A 102 -26.75 3.58 -10.57
N TYR A 103 -27.33 2.95 -11.59
CA TYR A 103 -28.73 2.54 -11.59
C TYR A 103 -28.99 1.30 -10.70
N THR A 104 -28.05 0.37 -10.64
CA THR A 104 -28.16 -0.85 -9.82
C THR A 104 -27.81 -0.62 -8.33
N GLY A 105 -27.57 0.62 -7.90
CA GLY A 105 -27.16 0.95 -6.53
C GLY A 105 -25.71 0.53 -6.19
N ALA A 106 -24.94 0.04 -7.16
CA ALA A 106 -23.53 -0.28 -6.99
C ALA A 106 -22.72 1.00 -7.24
N SER A 107 -22.16 1.60 -6.18
CA SER A 107 -21.44 2.88 -6.31
C SER A 107 -20.30 2.75 -7.34
N PRO A 108 -20.20 3.61 -8.38
CA PRO A 108 -19.07 3.61 -9.32
C PRO A 108 -17.71 3.67 -8.62
N ALA A 109 -17.71 4.26 -7.44
CA ALA A 109 -16.59 4.42 -6.57
C ALA A 109 -16.06 3.07 -6.00
N GLU A 110 -16.90 2.05 -5.90
CA GLU A 110 -16.52 0.68 -5.55
C GLU A 110 -15.64 0.03 -6.61
N TYR A 111 -15.91 0.29 -7.89
CA TYR A 111 -15.09 -0.19 -8.99
C TYR A 111 -13.81 0.63 -9.18
N VAL A 112 -13.84 1.94 -8.94
CA VAL A 112 -12.65 2.81 -9.07
C VAL A 112 -11.62 2.52 -7.97
N TYR A 113 -12.07 2.26 -6.74
CA TYR A 113 -11.17 2.11 -5.58
C TYR A 113 -11.14 0.70 -4.99
N GLY A 114 -11.99 -0.23 -5.44
CA GLY A 114 -12.07 -1.59 -4.89
C GLY A 114 -12.65 -1.67 -3.48
N THR A 115 -13.35 -0.62 -3.03
CA THR A 115 -14.17 -0.63 -1.80
C THR A 115 -15.40 0.22 -2.02
N THR A 116 -16.54 -0.19 -1.47
CA THR A 116 -17.67 0.72 -1.24
C THR A 116 -17.16 2.00 -0.60
N LEU A 117 -17.16 3.10 -1.35
CA LEU A 117 -17.12 4.41 -0.71
C LEU A 117 -18.48 4.57 -0.07
N ARG A 118 -18.50 4.53 1.26
CA ARG A 118 -19.64 5.01 2.04
C ARG A 118 -19.71 6.52 1.85
N ILE A 119 -20.20 6.92 0.68
CA ILE A 119 -20.92 8.18 0.56
C ILE A 119 -22.19 7.96 1.38
N PRO A 120 -22.52 8.82 2.35
CA PRO A 120 -23.73 8.68 3.14
C PRO A 120 -24.94 8.40 2.24
N GLY A 121 -25.70 7.33 2.53
CA GLY A 121 -26.89 6.96 1.76
C GLY A 121 -28.00 8.03 1.82
N GLU A 122 -27.93 8.95 2.79
CA GLU A 122 -28.76 10.15 2.91
C GLU A 122 -28.66 11.12 1.71
N PHE A 123 -27.64 10.99 0.85
CA PHE A 123 -27.63 11.75 -0.40
C PHE A 123 -28.64 11.20 -1.45
N ILE A 124 -29.25 10.04 -1.21
CA ILE A 124 -30.07 9.30 -2.19
C ILE A 124 -31.46 8.93 -1.64
N PHE A 125 -31.64 8.77 -0.32
CA PHE A 125 -32.90 8.32 0.27
C PHE A 125 -33.53 9.37 1.19
N PRO A 126 -34.86 9.63 1.09
CA PRO A 126 -35.59 10.41 2.08
C PRO A 126 -35.51 9.79 3.48
N ASP A 127 -35.56 10.63 4.51
CA ASP A 127 -35.40 10.31 5.94
C ASP A 127 -36.35 9.23 6.49
N ASP A 128 -37.36 8.80 5.74
CA ASP A 128 -38.35 7.82 6.16
C ASP A 128 -37.92 6.36 5.95
N PHE A 129 -36.74 6.12 5.37
CA PHE A 129 -36.24 4.75 5.20
C PHE A 129 -35.63 4.24 6.51
N THR A 130 -36.44 3.55 7.32
CA THR A 130 -35.97 2.73 8.44
C THR A 130 -35.90 1.26 8.00
N PRO A 131 -34.80 0.81 7.35
CA PRO A 131 -34.69 -0.60 6.99
C PRO A 131 -34.61 -1.41 8.27
N ASN A 132 -35.50 -2.40 8.39
CA ASN A 132 -35.45 -3.37 9.48
C ASN A 132 -34.04 -4.00 9.52
N PRO A 133 -33.25 -3.76 10.58
CA PRO A 133 -31.85 -4.21 10.65
C PRO A 133 -31.72 -5.73 10.49
N HIS A 134 -32.74 -6.49 10.92
CA HIS A 134 -32.75 -7.94 10.79
C HIS A 134 -32.92 -8.40 9.34
N ALA A 135 -33.72 -7.70 8.54
CA ALA A 135 -33.90 -8.05 7.12
C ALA A 135 -32.60 -7.85 6.33
N PHE A 136 -31.91 -6.73 6.57
CA PHE A 136 -30.61 -6.45 5.95
C PHE A 136 -29.53 -7.44 6.38
N LEU A 137 -29.48 -7.81 7.66
CA LEU A 137 -28.47 -8.74 8.16
C LEU A 137 -28.61 -10.14 7.59
N GLU A 138 -29.83 -10.62 7.37
CA GLU A 138 -30.06 -11.94 6.77
C GLU A 138 -29.70 -11.96 5.28
N GLU A 139 -30.09 -10.93 4.53
CA GLU A 139 -29.70 -10.79 3.12
C GLU A 139 -28.18 -10.63 2.95
N PHE A 140 -27.54 -9.83 3.80
CA PHE A 140 -26.08 -9.65 3.81
C PHE A 140 -25.35 -10.95 4.17
N ARG A 141 -25.85 -11.71 5.16
CA ARG A 141 -25.30 -13.01 5.53
C ARG A 141 -25.40 -14.01 4.39
N GLU A 142 -26.53 -14.05 3.68
CA GLU A 142 -26.66 -14.91 2.50
C GLU A 142 -25.73 -14.49 1.37
N TYR A 143 -25.59 -13.18 1.13
CA TYR A 143 -24.67 -12.66 0.14
C TYR A 143 -23.22 -13.04 0.45
N MET A 144 -22.75 -12.78 1.68
CA MET A 144 -21.39 -13.14 2.11
C MET A 144 -21.14 -14.65 2.07
N ARG A 145 -22.17 -15.48 2.28
CA ARG A 145 -22.10 -16.94 2.15
C ARG A 145 -21.99 -17.39 0.69
N LYS A 146 -22.54 -16.60 -0.25
CA LYS A 146 -22.44 -16.83 -1.71
C LYS A 146 -21.12 -16.32 -2.29
N VAL A 147 -20.46 -15.34 -1.66
CA VAL A 147 -19.14 -14.86 -2.07
C VAL A 147 -18.09 -15.94 -1.79
N LYS A 148 -17.69 -16.64 -2.85
CA LYS A 148 -16.53 -17.54 -2.79
C LYS A 148 -15.26 -16.77 -3.18
N PRO A 149 -14.11 -17.07 -2.56
CA PRO A 149 -12.83 -16.56 -3.04
C PRO A 149 -12.68 -16.94 -4.52
N VAL A 150 -12.46 -15.94 -5.37
CA VAL A 150 -12.12 -16.20 -6.77
C VAL A 150 -10.74 -16.86 -6.78
N PRO A 151 -10.56 -18.05 -7.38
CA PRO A 151 -9.25 -18.66 -7.50
C PRO A 151 -8.37 -17.70 -8.31
N VAL A 152 -7.38 -17.12 -7.65
CA VAL A 152 -6.40 -16.28 -8.32
C VAL A 152 -5.42 -17.24 -8.99
N ASP A 153 -5.48 -17.33 -10.30
CA ASP A 153 -4.50 -18.12 -11.04
C ASP A 153 -3.14 -17.44 -10.95
N HIS A 154 -2.28 -17.96 -10.08
CA HIS A 154 -0.91 -17.50 -9.96
C HIS A 154 -0.14 -17.97 -11.20
N ARG A 155 -0.10 -17.14 -12.25
CA ARG A 155 0.68 -17.35 -13.50
C ARG A 155 2.16 -17.70 -13.27
N HIS A 156 2.66 -17.55 -12.05
CA HIS A 156 3.98 -18.04 -11.62
C HIS A 156 3.81 -18.90 -10.37
N LYS A 157 4.32 -20.13 -10.41
CA LYS A 157 4.59 -20.90 -9.19
C LYS A 157 5.60 -20.10 -8.36
N LYS A 158 5.14 -19.47 -7.28
CA LYS A 158 6.06 -18.86 -6.31
C LYS A 158 6.85 -19.99 -5.67
N HIS A 159 8.06 -20.24 -6.16
CA HIS A 159 8.99 -21.08 -5.43
C HIS A 159 9.42 -20.29 -4.19
N ALA A 160 9.08 -20.79 -3.01
CA ALA A 160 9.60 -20.25 -1.77
C ALA A 160 11.14 -20.35 -1.85
N PHE A 161 11.81 -19.21 -1.80
CA PHE A 161 13.27 -19.18 -1.80
C PHE A 161 13.75 -19.71 -0.44
N LEU A 162 14.45 -20.84 -0.46
CA LEU A 162 15.08 -21.44 0.71
C LEU A 162 16.59 -21.54 0.45
N PHE A 163 17.38 -21.17 1.45
CA PHE A 163 18.83 -21.32 1.37
C PHE A 163 19.19 -22.80 1.49
N LYS A 164 19.77 -23.38 0.44
CA LYS A 164 20.21 -24.80 0.43
C LYS A 164 21.24 -25.09 1.52
N ASP A 165 22.09 -24.12 1.81
CA ASP A 165 23.14 -24.23 2.82
C ASP A 165 22.58 -24.26 4.25
N LEU A 166 21.27 -23.99 4.44
CA LEU A 166 20.67 -24.08 5.77
C LEU A 166 20.78 -25.48 6.34
N TYR A 167 20.81 -26.54 5.52
CA TYR A 167 20.90 -27.94 5.97
C TYR A 167 22.32 -28.38 6.32
N THR A 168 23.34 -27.69 5.80
CA THR A 168 24.77 -28.04 6.00
C THR A 168 25.48 -27.07 6.93
N CYS A 169 24.93 -25.88 7.17
CA CYS A 169 25.57 -24.89 8.04
C CYS A 169 25.55 -25.30 9.51
N THR A 170 26.54 -24.81 10.26
CA THR A 170 26.64 -25.01 11.73
C THR A 170 25.99 -23.87 12.51
N HIS A 171 26.00 -22.66 11.96
CA HIS A 171 25.42 -21.47 12.58
C HIS A 171 24.50 -20.70 11.63
N VAL A 172 23.55 -19.97 12.20
CA VAL A 172 22.55 -19.18 11.48
C VAL A 172 22.30 -17.82 12.14
N PHE A 173 21.88 -16.86 11.34
CA PHE A 173 21.37 -15.57 11.77
C PHE A 173 19.84 -15.64 11.89
N LEU A 174 19.30 -15.18 13.02
CA LEU A 174 17.85 -15.15 13.31
C LEU A 174 17.28 -13.75 13.05
N ARG A 175 16.22 -13.65 12.25
CA ARG A 175 15.52 -12.39 11.98
C ARG A 175 14.79 -11.88 13.23
N VAL A 176 14.94 -10.60 13.54
CA VAL A 176 14.20 -9.93 14.62
C VAL A 176 12.90 -9.35 14.05
N GLY A 177 11.76 -9.77 14.59
CA GLY A 177 10.42 -9.39 14.11
C GLY A 177 9.81 -8.13 14.75
N SER A 178 10.48 -7.51 15.72
CA SER A 178 9.99 -6.31 16.42
C SER A 178 10.23 -5.02 15.63
N THR A 179 9.53 -3.94 16.03
CA THR A 179 9.79 -2.58 15.53
C THR A 179 11.24 -2.20 15.82
N LYS A 180 12.02 -1.99 14.75
CA LYS A 180 13.46 -1.74 14.85
C LYS A 180 13.74 -0.36 15.44
N LYS A 181 14.76 -0.25 16.27
CA LYS A 181 15.38 1.06 16.56
C LYS A 181 16.25 1.50 15.37
N ALA A 182 16.49 2.80 15.24
CA ALA A 182 17.37 3.31 14.20
C ALA A 182 18.76 2.66 14.32
N LEU A 183 19.32 2.22 13.17
CA LEU A 183 20.63 1.56 13.05
C LEU A 183 20.76 0.18 13.73
N GLU A 184 19.65 -0.44 14.15
CA GLU A 184 19.68 -1.80 14.70
C GLU A 184 19.77 -2.86 13.59
N ARG A 185 20.61 -3.89 13.81
CA ARG A 185 20.79 -4.98 12.84
C ARG A 185 19.51 -5.81 12.74
N PRO A 186 19.03 -6.13 11.53
CA PRO A 186 17.79 -6.88 11.33
C PRO A 186 17.84 -8.36 11.74
N TYR A 187 19.05 -8.87 11.98
CA TYR A 187 19.28 -10.24 12.41
C TYR A 187 20.22 -10.26 13.62
N THR A 188 19.99 -11.22 14.51
CA THR A 188 20.89 -11.57 15.62
C THR A 188 21.64 -12.85 15.30
N GLY A 189 22.76 -13.07 15.97
CA GLY A 189 23.61 -14.25 15.81
C GLY A 189 25.04 -13.88 15.43
N PRO A 190 25.88 -14.86 15.06
CA PRO A 190 25.53 -16.23 14.65
C PRO A 190 25.13 -17.15 15.81
N HIS A 191 23.98 -17.82 15.68
CA HIS A 191 23.44 -18.79 16.64
C HIS A 191 23.74 -20.22 16.19
N LYS A 192 24.14 -21.09 17.10
CA LYS A 192 24.43 -22.50 16.78
C LYS A 192 23.13 -23.26 16.56
N ILE A 193 23.07 -24.08 15.51
CA ILE A 193 21.97 -25.02 15.32
C ILE A 193 22.19 -26.19 16.27
N ILE A 194 21.19 -26.47 17.13
CA ILE A 194 21.20 -27.62 18.04
C ILE A 194 20.64 -28.83 17.30
N GLU A 195 19.45 -28.68 16.72
CA GLU A 195 18.69 -29.79 16.14
C GLU A 195 17.84 -29.31 14.96
N ARG A 196 17.68 -30.19 13.97
CA ARG A 196 16.87 -29.94 12.77
C ARG A 196 15.64 -30.82 12.83
N ILE A 197 14.59 -30.36 13.51
CA ILE A 197 13.39 -31.16 13.76
C ILE A 197 12.65 -31.49 12.44
N SER A 198 12.59 -30.53 11.52
CA SER A 198 11.88 -30.65 10.25
C SER A 198 12.48 -29.71 9.20
N ASP A 199 12.11 -29.90 7.92
CA ASP A 199 12.47 -29.00 6.81
C ASP A 199 12.01 -27.55 7.00
N ARG A 200 11.11 -27.29 7.96
CA ARG A 200 10.57 -25.96 8.26
C ARG A 200 10.95 -25.41 9.62
N ILE A 201 11.41 -26.25 10.56
CA ILE A 201 11.60 -25.85 11.96
C ILE A 201 12.92 -26.40 12.46
N PHE A 202 13.81 -25.49 12.89
CA PHE A 202 15.08 -25.83 13.55
C PHE A 202 15.07 -25.31 14.98
N ASP A 203 15.80 -26.02 15.84
CA ASP A 203 16.13 -25.53 17.18
C ASP A 203 17.53 -24.93 17.18
N ILE A 204 17.62 -23.69 17.64
CA ILE A 204 18.85 -22.93 17.74
C ILE A 204 19.13 -22.55 19.19
N ASP A 205 20.40 -22.41 19.51
CA ASP A 205 20.86 -21.87 20.79
C ASP A 205 20.85 -20.34 20.72
N VAL A 206 19.95 -19.70 21.47
CA VAL A 206 19.89 -18.25 21.62
C VAL A 206 20.15 -17.90 23.07
N ASN A 207 21.29 -17.26 23.35
CA ASN A 207 21.70 -16.85 24.69
C ASN A 207 21.76 -18.00 25.72
N GLY A 208 22.13 -19.21 25.30
CA GLY A 208 22.20 -20.41 26.15
C GLY A 208 20.86 -21.14 26.30
N GLY A 209 19.81 -20.68 25.62
CA GLY A 209 18.47 -21.28 25.64
C GLY A 209 18.10 -21.90 24.29
N LYS A 210 17.55 -23.12 24.33
CA LYS A 210 17.00 -23.81 23.14
C LYS A 210 15.73 -23.10 22.66
N ARG A 211 15.72 -22.64 21.40
CA ARG A 211 14.57 -21.97 20.79
C ARG A 211 14.21 -22.58 19.44
N SER A 212 12.93 -22.94 19.30
CA SER A 212 12.38 -23.45 18.04
C SER A 212 11.97 -22.30 17.12
N VAL A 213 12.46 -22.34 15.88
CA VAL A 213 12.33 -21.24 14.91
C VAL A 213 12.06 -21.77 13.51
N SER A 214 11.21 -21.05 12.77
CA SER A 214 10.95 -21.35 11.36
C SER A 214 12.15 -21.00 10.49
N VAL A 215 12.45 -21.88 9.52
CA VAL A 215 13.51 -21.73 8.51
C VAL A 215 13.39 -20.42 7.73
N GLU A 216 12.18 -19.88 7.55
CA GLU A 216 11.93 -18.60 6.87
C GLU A 216 12.53 -17.40 7.61
N ASN A 217 12.79 -17.53 8.91
CA ASN A 217 13.41 -16.49 9.73
C ASN A 217 14.92 -16.67 9.87
N LEU A 218 15.51 -17.66 9.19
CA LEU A 218 16.93 -18.00 9.29
C LEU A 218 17.70 -17.63 8.03
N LYS A 219 18.96 -17.26 8.23
CA LYS A 219 19.95 -17.10 7.17
C LYS A 219 21.23 -17.84 7.57
N PRO A 220 21.86 -18.63 6.68
CA PRO A 220 23.16 -19.26 6.99
C PRO A 220 24.21 -18.24 7.41
N ALA A 221 25.00 -18.57 8.43
CA ALA A 221 26.21 -17.83 8.77
C ALA A 221 27.41 -18.52 8.11
N HIS A 222 28.12 -17.78 7.26
CA HIS A 222 29.35 -18.25 6.64
C HIS A 222 30.54 -17.64 7.39
N PHE A 223 31.46 -18.49 7.83
CA PHE A 223 32.71 -18.08 8.44
C PHE A 223 33.82 -18.21 7.39
N VAL A 224 34.78 -17.30 7.44
CA VAL A 224 36.04 -17.47 6.71
C VAL A 224 36.83 -18.56 7.45
N ARG A 225 37.41 -19.52 6.73
CA ARG A 225 38.31 -20.51 7.35
C ARG A 225 39.62 -19.79 7.68
N ASP A 226 40.00 -19.75 8.96
CA ASP A 226 41.23 -19.08 9.40
C ASP A 226 42.53 -19.80 9.00
N ASN A 227 42.44 -20.99 8.39
CA ASN A 227 43.62 -21.75 7.96
C ASN A 227 44.12 -21.27 6.58
N LEU A 228 44.82 -20.13 6.59
CA LEU A 228 45.84 -19.84 5.56
C LEU A 228 47.16 -20.60 5.83
N SER A 229 47.26 -21.35 6.93
CA SER A 229 48.45 -22.09 7.35
C SER A 229 48.58 -23.50 6.75
N ASP A 230 47.55 -24.04 6.11
CA ASP A 230 47.54 -25.42 5.60
C ASP A 230 47.79 -25.54 4.07
N ILE A 231 48.11 -24.42 3.39
CA ILE A 231 48.35 -24.38 1.93
C ILE A 231 49.84 -24.24 1.59
N VAL A 232 50.76 -24.63 2.48
CA VAL A 232 52.20 -24.71 2.13
C VAL A 232 52.65 -26.17 2.07
N PRO A 233 52.42 -26.89 0.95
CA PRO A 233 53.34 -27.95 0.56
C PRO A 233 54.66 -27.31 0.15
N GLN A 234 55.74 -27.89 0.66
CA GLN A 234 57.12 -27.53 0.37
C GLN A 234 57.39 -27.44 -1.14
N LEU A 235 57.74 -26.25 -1.61
CA LEU A 235 58.47 -26.06 -2.85
C LEU A 235 59.68 -25.20 -2.52
N GLU A 236 60.82 -25.87 -2.42
CA GLU A 236 62.13 -25.27 -2.28
C GLU A 236 62.44 -24.42 -3.52
N GLN A 237 62.82 -23.16 -3.23
CA GLN A 237 63.82 -22.36 -3.91
C GLN A 237 63.47 -21.55 -5.20
N PRO A 238 64.19 -20.42 -5.41
CA PRO A 238 63.56 -19.11 -5.62
C PRO A 238 63.81 -18.56 -7.02
N LEU A 239 63.04 -17.53 -7.43
CA LEU A 239 63.51 -16.43 -8.29
C LEU A 239 62.44 -15.34 -8.46
N ASN A 240 62.69 -14.22 -7.77
CA ASN A 240 62.55 -12.82 -8.19
C ASN A 240 61.39 -12.35 -9.11
N THR A 241 60.85 -11.21 -8.64
CA THR A 241 60.30 -10.07 -9.40
C THR A 241 58.79 -10.06 -9.68
N SER A 242 58.09 -9.39 -8.75
CA SER A 242 57.15 -8.30 -9.03
C SER A 242 55.95 -8.55 -9.96
N SER A 243 54.82 -8.69 -9.29
CA SER A 243 53.61 -7.86 -9.44
C SER A 243 52.39 -8.47 -10.13
N ASN A 244 51.27 -8.27 -9.42
CA ASN A 244 49.90 -8.16 -9.87
C ASN A 244 49.08 -9.45 -10.05
N LEU A 245 48.42 -9.86 -8.96
CA LEU A 245 47.01 -10.26 -9.00
C LEU A 245 46.30 -9.84 -7.71
N ARG A 246 45.96 -8.55 -7.60
CA ARG A 246 44.84 -8.12 -6.76
C ARG A 246 43.56 -8.53 -7.50
N SER A 247 42.88 -9.57 -7.04
CA SER A 247 41.53 -9.86 -7.53
C SER A 247 40.61 -8.73 -7.07
N THR A 248 40.21 -7.88 -8.01
CA THR A 248 39.27 -6.80 -7.77
C THR A 248 37.91 -7.38 -7.39
N LEU A 249 37.42 -7.05 -6.19
CA LEU A 249 36.05 -7.30 -5.76
C LEU A 249 35.08 -6.75 -6.82
N ARG A 250 34.33 -7.63 -7.48
CA ARG A 250 33.28 -7.24 -8.42
C ARG A 250 32.15 -6.55 -7.64
N THR A 251 32.08 -5.24 -7.75
CA THR A 251 30.89 -4.46 -7.41
C THR A 251 30.06 -4.24 -8.68
N TYR A 252 28.74 -4.11 -8.52
CA TYR A 252 27.83 -3.83 -9.63
C TYR A 252 28.28 -2.56 -10.40
N ALA A 253 28.31 -2.64 -11.72
CA ALA A 253 28.67 -1.50 -12.56
C ALA A 253 27.69 -0.34 -12.33
N ARG A 254 28.21 0.86 -12.14
CA ARG A 254 27.40 2.09 -12.09
C ARG A 254 26.59 2.21 -13.39
N PRO A 255 25.27 2.46 -13.35
CA PRO A 255 24.52 2.75 -14.55
C PRO A 255 25.05 4.05 -15.20
N LYS A 256 25.11 4.05 -16.55
CA LYS A 256 25.51 5.23 -17.34
C LYS A 256 24.64 6.42 -16.98
N LYS A 257 25.28 7.57 -16.77
CA LYS A 257 24.62 8.86 -16.53
C LYS A 257 23.75 9.19 -17.75
N VAL A 258 22.43 9.23 -17.57
CA VAL A 258 21.50 9.65 -18.62
C VAL A 258 21.56 11.17 -18.71
N THR A 259 22.08 11.70 -19.82
CA THR A 259 22.02 13.13 -20.16
C THR A 259 20.77 13.38 -21.00
N PHE A 260 19.89 14.25 -20.51
CA PHE A 260 18.78 14.77 -21.29
C PHE A 260 19.29 15.92 -22.15
N THR A 261 19.23 15.77 -23.47
CA THR A 261 19.38 16.90 -24.40
C THR A 261 18.07 17.66 -24.45
N HIS A 262 18.10 18.93 -24.05
CA HIS A 262 17.01 19.85 -24.33
C HIS A 262 17.02 20.15 -25.83
N SER A 263 16.04 19.65 -26.57
CA SER A 263 15.73 20.16 -27.91
C SER A 263 14.93 21.44 -27.74
N THR A 264 15.52 22.58 -28.12
CA THR A 264 14.80 23.83 -28.34
C THR A 264 14.03 23.75 -29.65
N MET A 265 12.70 23.72 -29.55
CA MET A 265 11.74 24.41 -30.43
C MET A 265 10.49 24.73 -29.62
#